data_AF-A0A960K8L8-F1
#
_entry.id   AF-A0A960K8L8-F1
#
_cell.length_a   1.000
_cell.length_b   1.000
_cell.length_c   1.000
_cell.angle_alpha   90.00
_cell.angle_beta   90.00
_cell.angle_gamma   90.00
#
_symmetry.space_group_name_H-M   'P 1'
#
loop_
_entity.id
_entity.type
_entity.pdbx_description
1 polymer ?
#
loop_
_entity_poly.entity_id
_entity_poly.type
_entity_poly.pdbx_seq_one_letter_code
_entity_poly.pdbx_strand_id
1 'polypeptide(L)'
;DVCKTPAPPAPPIPLPYPNLAMMNQAIPPTCSLKVLVVNKPTVHKMTTIAMSSGDEPGAALGVKSSMIKGPAKFVTASKKVFVEGKPMVFLSCDTRQNGDNANTVGKVVAPSQSKVFVKS
;
A
#
# COMPACT_ATOMS: atom_id res chain seq x y z
N ASP A 1 -6.51 -10.40 -2.12
CA ASP A 1 -5.30 -10.76 -2.89
C ASP A 1 -5.40 -12.22 -3.27
N VAL A 2 -5.41 -12.57 -4.57
CA VAL A 2 -5.52 -13.98 -4.97
C VAL A 2 -4.12 -14.54 -5.19
N CYS A 3 -3.70 -15.44 -4.30
CA CYS A 3 -2.38 -16.05 -4.30
C CYS A 3 -2.46 -17.56 -4.51
N LYS A 4 -1.38 -18.13 -5.05
CA LYS A 4 -1.23 -19.57 -5.23
C LYS A 4 -0.87 -20.18 -3.87
N THR A 5 -1.75 -21.04 -3.36
CA THR A 5 -1.60 -21.68 -2.05
C THR A 5 -1.08 -23.10 -2.23
N PRO A 6 0.03 -23.49 -1.57
CA PRO A 6 0.49 -24.87 -1.59
C PRO A 6 -0.59 -25.84 -1.11
N ALA A 7 -0.86 -26.89 -1.88
CA ALA A 7 -1.88 -27.89 -1.58
C ALA A 7 -1.38 -29.33 -1.85
N PRO A 8 -0.24 -29.75 -1.27
CA PRO A 8 0.34 -31.07 -1.57
C PRO A 8 -0.63 -32.20 -1.19
N PRO A 9 -0.72 -33.27 -2.02
CA PRO A 9 0.10 -33.55 -3.21
C PRO A 9 -0.39 -32.84 -4.50
N ALA A 10 -1.49 -32.09 -4.45
CA ALA A 10 -2.03 -31.37 -5.60
C ALA A 10 -1.20 -30.11 -5.94
N PRO A 11 -1.31 -29.60 -7.19
CA PRO A 11 -0.74 -28.31 -7.57
C PRO A 11 -1.29 -27.15 -6.72
N PRO A 12 -0.57 -26.02 -6.60
CA PRO A 12 -1.06 -24.86 -5.87
C PRO A 12 -2.42 -24.36 -6.41
N ILE A 13 -3.34 -24.06 -5.50
CA ILE A 13 -4.68 -23.57 -5.83
C ILE A 13 -4.80 -22.07 -5.58
N PRO A 14 -5.54 -21.31 -6.41
CA PRO A 14 -5.76 -19.89 -6.18
C PRO A 14 -6.74 -19.68 -5.02
N LEU A 15 -6.33 -18.99 -3.97
CA LEU A 15 -7.20 -18.62 -2.84
C LEU A 15 -7.11 -17.11 -2.53
N PRO A 16 -8.21 -16.50 -2.07
CA PRO A 16 -8.22 -15.10 -1.64
C PRO A 16 -7.66 -14.93 -0.23
N TYR A 17 -6.77 -13.96 -0.06
CA TYR A 17 -6.19 -13.54 1.22
C TYR A 17 -6.37 -12.05 1.49
N PRO A 18 -6.43 -11.64 2.77
CA PRO A 18 -6.25 -10.25 3.14
C PRO A 18 -4.83 -9.79 2.77
N ASN A 19 -4.68 -8.53 2.37
CA ASN A 19 -3.36 -7.95 2.16
C ASN A 19 -3.38 -6.48 2.60
N LEU A 20 -2.60 -6.18 3.63
CA LEU A 20 -2.60 -4.94 4.40
C LEU A 20 -1.23 -4.27 4.26
N ALA A 21 -1.23 -2.94 4.09
CA ALA A 21 -0.03 -2.14 4.13
C ALA A 21 -0.18 -1.09 5.23
N MET A 22 0.86 -0.92 6.04
CA MET A 22 0.81 -0.01 7.17
C MET A 22 1.62 1.27 6.87
N MET A 23 1.01 2.43 7.13
CA MET A 23 1.64 3.73 6.89
C MET A 23 2.93 3.95 7.71
N ASN A 24 3.07 3.27 8.86
CA ASN A 24 4.30 3.31 9.66
C ASN A 24 5.48 2.58 8.98
N GLN A 25 5.23 1.77 7.96
CA GLN A 25 6.24 1.11 7.12
C GLN A 25 6.54 1.92 5.85
N ALA A 26 6.07 3.17 5.75
CA ALA A 26 6.47 4.07 4.69
C ALA A 26 7.99 4.27 4.68
N ILE A 27 8.61 4.14 3.51
CA ILE A 27 10.05 4.33 3.32
C ILE A 27 10.33 5.84 3.49
N PRO A 28 11.05 6.28 4.55
CA PRO A 28 11.15 7.71 4.88
C PRO A 28 11.73 8.58 3.75
N PRO A 29 12.76 8.14 3.00
CA PRO A 29 13.25 8.89 1.82
C PRO A 29 12.21 9.12 0.72
N THR A 30 11.11 8.37 0.69
CA THR A 30 10.00 8.54 -0.28
C THR A 30 8.87 9.42 0.25
N CYS A 31 8.97 9.92 1.48
CA CYS A 31 8.03 10.88 2.06
C CYS A 31 8.52 12.32 1.85
N SER A 32 7.69 13.30 2.21
CA SER A 32 8.17 14.66 2.42
C SER A 32 8.93 14.73 3.74
N LEU A 33 10.21 15.09 3.68
CA LEU A 33 11.05 15.34 4.85
C LEU A 33 11.10 16.83 5.24
N LYS A 34 10.69 17.73 4.34
CA LYS A 34 10.67 19.18 4.60
C LYS A 34 9.36 19.65 5.20
N VAL A 35 8.24 19.10 4.73
CA VAL A 35 6.91 19.43 5.23
C VAL A 35 6.47 18.31 6.15
N LEU A 36 6.39 18.63 7.45
CA LEU A 36 6.00 17.68 8.48
C LEU A 36 4.55 17.93 8.91
N VAL A 37 3.80 16.86 9.09
CA VAL A 37 2.47 16.90 9.70
C VAL A 37 2.55 16.19 11.04
N VAL A 38 2.23 16.91 12.12
CA VAL A 38 2.39 16.42 13.50
C VAL A 38 3.83 15.94 13.77
N ASN A 39 4.82 16.73 13.31
CA ASN A 39 6.26 16.45 13.46
C ASN A 39 6.73 15.10 12.87
N LYS A 40 6.01 14.57 11.87
CA LYS A 40 6.40 13.35 11.14
C LYS A 40 6.50 13.60 9.64
N PRO A 41 7.33 12.83 8.91
CA PRO A 41 7.38 12.86 7.46
C PRO A 41 5.99 12.70 6.85
N THR A 42 5.69 13.52 5.85
CA THR A 42 4.35 13.55 5.25
C THR A 42 4.27 12.60 4.06
N VAL A 43 3.29 11.70 4.09
CA VAL A 43 3.00 10.76 2.99
C VAL A 43 2.30 11.50 1.84
N HIS A 44 2.75 11.24 0.62
CA HIS A 44 2.18 11.76 -0.62
C HIS A 44 2.10 10.65 -1.67
N LYS A 45 1.55 10.93 -2.86
CA LYS A 45 1.33 9.91 -3.90
C LYS A 45 2.58 9.09 -4.28
N MET A 46 3.76 9.71 -4.27
CA MET A 46 5.02 9.05 -4.60
C MET A 46 5.63 8.24 -3.44
N THR A 47 4.99 8.25 -2.26
CA THR A 47 5.48 7.49 -1.11
C THR A 47 5.25 6.01 -1.32
N THR A 48 6.26 5.21 -0.97
CA THR A 48 6.20 3.76 -1.03
C THR A 48 6.17 3.20 0.39
N ILE A 49 5.23 2.31 0.65
CA ILE A 49 5.23 1.48 1.86
C ILE A 49 6.06 0.25 1.56
N ALA A 50 7.03 -0.05 2.44
CA ALA A 50 8.07 -1.03 2.17
C ALA A 50 7.53 -2.44 1.87
N MET A 51 6.45 -2.83 2.55
CA MET A 51 5.83 -4.13 2.38
C MET A 51 4.34 -4.10 2.70
N SER A 52 3.61 -5.01 2.08
CA SER A 52 2.26 -5.41 2.48
C SER A 52 2.26 -6.83 3.05
N SER A 53 1.22 -7.24 3.75
CA SER A 53 1.18 -8.51 4.51
C SER A 53 -0.22 -9.06 4.73
N GLY A 54 -0.34 -10.34 5.01
CA GLY A 54 -1.59 -11.09 5.24
C GLY A 54 -1.85 -12.19 4.21
N ASP A 55 -1.09 -12.18 3.11
CA ASP A 55 -1.19 -13.09 1.97
C ASP A 55 -0.05 -14.13 1.93
N GLU A 56 0.73 -14.24 3.00
CA GLU A 56 1.84 -15.18 3.15
C GLU A 56 1.44 -16.67 3.04
N PRO A 57 0.23 -17.11 3.44
CA PRO A 57 -0.20 -18.49 3.19
C PRO A 57 -0.26 -18.83 1.69
N GLY A 58 -0.38 -17.81 0.82
CA GLY A 58 -0.16 -17.89 -0.62
C GLY A 58 1.31 -17.99 -1.00
N ALA A 59 2.05 -18.91 -0.37
CA ALA A 59 3.51 -19.01 -0.45
C ALA A 59 4.05 -19.30 -1.86
N ALA A 60 3.20 -19.77 -2.79
CA ALA A 60 3.55 -19.91 -4.21
C ALA A 60 3.32 -18.62 -5.03
N LEU A 61 3.27 -17.48 -4.34
CA LEU A 61 3.20 -16.12 -4.86
C LEU A 61 1.84 -15.73 -5.44
N GLY A 62 1.69 -14.42 -5.69
CA GLY A 62 0.51 -13.86 -6.30
C GLY A 62 0.24 -14.36 -7.72
N VAL A 63 -1.03 -14.57 -8.09
CA VAL A 63 -1.41 -15.05 -9.44
C VAL A 63 -0.97 -14.11 -10.56
N LYS A 64 -1.00 -12.79 -10.32
CA LYS A 64 -0.59 -11.73 -11.26
C LYS A 64 0.70 -11.04 -10.82
N SER A 65 0.85 -10.70 -9.55
CA SER A 65 2.03 -9.97 -9.05
C SER A 65 3.30 -10.82 -9.02
N SER A 66 3.16 -12.16 -8.92
CA SER A 66 4.28 -13.06 -8.61
C SER A 66 5.08 -12.60 -7.38
N MET A 67 4.41 -11.96 -6.41
CA MET A 67 4.99 -11.46 -5.18
C MET A 67 4.04 -11.68 -4.00
N ILE A 68 4.63 -11.94 -2.84
CA ILE A 68 4.05 -11.72 -1.50
C ILE A 68 5.03 -10.81 -0.76
N LYS A 69 4.58 -10.11 0.29
CA LYS A 69 5.42 -9.17 1.05
C LYS A 69 6.05 -8.05 0.20
N GLY A 70 5.49 -7.76 -0.97
CA GLY A 70 5.99 -6.71 -1.86
C GLY A 70 5.57 -5.31 -1.41
N PRO A 71 6.13 -4.25 -2.01
CA PRO A 71 5.83 -2.88 -1.62
C PRO A 71 4.39 -2.49 -1.94
N ALA A 72 3.84 -1.52 -1.20
CA ALA A 72 2.55 -0.93 -1.51
C ALA A 72 2.69 0.54 -1.95
N LYS A 73 1.87 0.93 -2.93
CA LYS A 73 1.92 2.28 -3.53
C LYS A 73 0.52 2.88 -3.67
N PHE A 74 0.45 4.22 -3.60
CA PHE A 74 -0.80 4.96 -3.79
C PHE A 74 -1.14 5.15 -5.26
N VAL A 75 -2.39 4.88 -5.62
CA VAL A 75 -2.90 5.04 -6.98
C VAL A 75 -3.58 6.39 -7.14
N THR A 76 -4.48 6.71 -6.22
CA THR A 76 -5.19 7.99 -6.18
C THR A 76 -4.60 8.89 -5.09
N ALA A 77 -4.78 10.19 -5.26
CA ALA A 77 -4.37 11.22 -4.32
C ALA A 77 -5.19 12.49 -4.59
N SER A 78 -5.05 13.50 -3.74
CA SER A 78 -5.78 14.77 -3.83
C SER A 78 -5.48 15.48 -5.16
N LYS A 79 -6.48 16.09 -5.76
CA LYS A 79 -6.33 16.96 -6.95
C LYS A 79 -6.13 18.42 -6.57
N LYS A 80 -6.24 18.76 -5.29
CA LYS A 80 -6.26 20.15 -4.79
C LYS A 80 -5.13 20.44 -3.81
N VAL A 81 -4.70 19.43 -3.04
CA VAL A 81 -3.72 19.60 -1.97
C VAL A 81 -2.43 18.89 -2.35
N PHE A 82 -1.34 19.65 -2.35
CA PHE A 82 -0.02 19.19 -2.76
C PHE A 82 1.00 19.52 -1.66
N VAL A 83 1.98 18.65 -1.52
CA VAL A 83 3.16 18.84 -0.67
C VAL A 83 4.40 18.68 -1.53
N GLU A 84 5.25 19.72 -1.59
CA GLU A 84 6.42 19.75 -2.47
C GLU A 84 6.09 19.41 -3.94
N GLY A 85 4.96 19.92 -4.45
CA GLY A 85 4.49 19.64 -5.81
C GLY A 85 3.90 18.25 -6.02
N LYS A 86 3.83 17.40 -4.98
CA LYS A 86 3.31 16.03 -5.04
C LYS A 86 1.91 15.98 -4.41
N PRO A 87 0.92 15.34 -5.08
CA PRO A 87 -0.42 15.17 -4.52
C PRO A 87 -0.41 14.51 -3.14
N MET A 88 -1.12 15.09 -2.17
CA MET A 88 -1.28 14.47 -0.84
C MET A 88 -2.24 13.29 -0.89
N VAL A 89 -1.92 12.21 -0.17
CA VAL A 89 -2.84 11.08 0.01
C VAL A 89 -3.84 11.40 1.11
N PHE A 90 -5.04 10.83 1.01
CA PHE A 90 -6.12 11.03 1.97
C PHE A 90 -6.87 9.72 2.20
N LEU A 91 -7.80 9.73 3.17
CA LEU A 91 -8.65 8.58 3.44
C LEU A 91 -9.41 8.14 2.17
N SER A 92 -9.62 6.84 1.98
CA SER A 92 -10.26 6.25 0.81
C SER A 92 -9.45 6.32 -0.49
N CYS A 93 -8.20 6.78 -0.47
CA CYS A 93 -7.31 6.62 -1.62
C CYS A 93 -7.08 5.14 -1.94
N ASP A 94 -7.06 4.81 -3.22
CA ASP A 94 -6.74 3.47 -3.70
C ASP A 94 -5.23 3.19 -3.55
N THR A 95 -4.89 1.97 -3.18
CA THR A 95 -3.53 1.46 -3.08
C THR A 95 -3.36 0.22 -3.93
N ARG A 96 -2.13 -0.05 -4.37
CA ARG A 96 -1.71 -1.31 -4.96
C ARG A 96 -0.86 -2.04 -3.93
N GLN A 97 -1.18 -3.32 -3.70
CA GLN A 97 -0.40 -4.20 -2.84
C GLN A 97 0.49 -5.11 -3.69
N ASN A 98 1.63 -5.55 -3.16
CA ASN A 98 2.59 -6.42 -3.86
C ASN A 98 3.13 -5.85 -5.19
N GLY A 99 3.54 -4.58 -5.17
CA GLY A 99 4.26 -3.93 -6.27
C GLY A 99 3.36 -3.31 -7.35
N ASP A 100 3.97 -2.98 -8.49
CA ASP A 100 3.29 -2.25 -9.56
C ASP A 100 2.30 -3.12 -10.36
N ASN A 101 2.62 -4.42 -10.50
CA ASN A 101 1.76 -5.42 -11.12
C ASN A 101 0.82 -6.08 -10.09
N ALA A 102 0.16 -5.25 -9.29
CA ALA A 102 -0.59 -5.70 -8.12
C ALA A 102 -1.69 -6.72 -8.44
N ASN A 103 -1.77 -7.74 -7.60
CA ASN A 103 -2.87 -8.69 -7.55
C ASN A 103 -4.18 -8.09 -7.05
N THR A 104 -4.07 -7.07 -6.20
CA THR A 104 -5.21 -6.50 -5.51
C THR A 104 -5.06 -5.00 -5.39
N VAL A 105 -6.19 -4.31 -5.42
CA VAL A 105 -6.28 -2.89 -5.08
C VAL A 105 -6.84 -2.82 -3.66
N GLY A 106 -6.15 -2.07 -2.81
CA GLY A 106 -6.60 -1.75 -1.46
C GLY A 106 -7.18 -0.34 -1.39
N LYS A 107 -7.66 0.04 -0.21
CA LYS A 107 -8.05 1.41 0.12
C LYS A 107 -7.36 1.85 1.41
N VAL A 108 -7.02 3.12 1.50
CA VAL A 108 -6.62 3.75 2.77
C VAL A 108 -7.84 3.84 3.66
N VAL A 109 -7.96 2.93 4.63
CA VAL A 109 -9.13 2.84 5.52
C VAL A 109 -8.88 3.43 6.92
N ALA A 110 -7.62 3.68 7.27
CA ALA A 110 -7.24 4.29 8.53
C ALA A 110 -6.36 5.53 8.26
N PRO A 111 -6.61 6.66 8.95
CA PRO A 111 -5.75 7.83 8.84
C PRO A 111 -4.41 7.59 9.56
N SER A 112 -3.33 8.17 9.06
CA SER A 112 -2.00 8.08 9.70
C SER A 112 -1.87 8.93 10.97
N GLN A 113 -2.77 9.91 11.14
CA GLN A 113 -2.95 10.75 12.33
C GLN A 113 -4.34 11.41 12.30
N SER A 114 -4.84 11.90 13.44
CA SER A 114 -6.23 12.38 13.61
C SER A 114 -6.43 13.90 13.69
N LYS A 115 -5.37 14.70 13.54
CA LYS A 115 -5.40 16.18 13.68
C LYS A 115 -5.60 16.91 12.35
N VAL A 116 -5.08 16.38 11.25
CA VAL A 116 -5.11 17.04 9.93
C VAL A 116 -5.76 16.12 8.90
N PHE A 117 -6.82 16.58 8.24
CA PHE A 117 -7.47 15.82 7.17
C PHE A 117 -7.30 16.52 5.84
N VAL A 118 -6.94 15.75 4.81
CA VAL A 118 -6.78 16.22 3.43
C VAL A 118 -8.05 15.93 2.66
N LYS A 119 -8.54 16.91 1.90
CA LYS A 119 -9.68 16.71 0.99
C LYS A 119 -9.21 16.22 -0.39
N SER A 120 -10.06 15.43 -1.05
CA SER A 120 -9.88 14.97 -2.43
C SER A 120 -9.73 16.11 -3.43
#